data_AF-A0A378FUZ0-F1
#
_entry.id   AF-A0A378FUZ0-F1
#
_cell.length_a   1.000
_cell.length_b   1.000
_cell.length_c   1.000
_cell.angle_alpha   90.00
_cell.angle_beta   90.00
_cell.angle_gamma   90.00
#
_symmetry.space_group_name_H-M   'P 1'
#
loop_
_entity.id
_entity.type
_entity.pdbx_description
1 polymer ?
#
loop_
_entity_poly.entity_id
_entity_poly.type
_entity_poly.pdbx_seq_one_letter_code
_entity_poly.pdbx_strand_id
1 'polypeptide(L)'
;MRFLTSAFSIKLEDLADEWFVSRATLQNDMVEVRERFQRYQLTLETRPRHGMKLFGSEVSIRACLTDLLWELTQQGDIAPPIGAEAFAAEVPALLEPVLQETLTRHHIRLTGRRRALCLPVWRGGGAPRQRRLPAGRFQR
;
A
#
# COMPACT_ATOMS: atom_id res chain seq x y z
N MET A 1 -9.21 -4.19 4.83
CA MET A 1 -8.66 -2.86 5.21
C MET A 1 -9.02 -2.36 6.62
N ARG A 2 -9.77 -3.10 7.45
CA ARG A 2 -10.34 -2.54 8.70
C ARG A 2 -9.29 -2.14 9.75
N PHE A 3 -8.15 -2.81 9.85
CA PHE A 3 -7.20 -2.56 10.93
C PHE A 3 -6.52 -1.18 10.88
N LEU A 4 -6.04 -0.77 9.69
CA LEU A 4 -5.27 0.47 9.54
C LEU A 4 -6.16 1.73 9.48
N THR A 5 -7.45 1.56 9.19
CA THR A 5 -8.40 2.66 9.02
C THR A 5 -9.48 2.71 10.11
N SER A 6 -9.51 1.73 11.03
CA SER A 6 -10.47 1.71 12.13
C SER A 6 -10.12 2.76 13.19
N ALA A 7 -11.11 3.57 13.55
CA ALA A 7 -11.03 4.46 14.71
C ALA A 7 -11.09 3.71 16.06
N PHE A 8 -11.52 2.44 16.03
CA PHE A 8 -11.76 1.58 17.18
C PHE A 8 -10.66 0.53 17.35
N SER A 9 -10.45 0.08 18.58
CA SER A 9 -9.52 -1.01 18.87
C SER A 9 -10.06 -2.35 18.35
N ILE A 10 -9.17 -3.17 17.81
CA ILE A 10 -9.51 -4.48 17.22
C ILE A 10 -8.71 -5.56 17.94
N LYS A 11 -9.35 -6.68 18.30
CA LYS A 11 -8.64 -7.78 18.95
C LYS A 11 -7.87 -8.58 17.90
N LEU A 12 -6.68 -9.03 18.30
CA LEU A 12 -5.85 -9.89 17.47
C LEU A 12 -6.54 -11.23 17.17
N GLU A 13 -7.34 -11.72 18.12
CA GLU A 13 -8.09 -12.98 18.00
C GLU A 13 -9.15 -12.88 16.89
N ASP A 14 -9.92 -11.80 16.89
CA ASP A 14 -10.94 -11.54 15.85
C ASP A 14 -10.29 -11.48 14.44
N LEU A 15 -9.11 -10.86 14.32
CA LEU A 15 -8.33 -10.82 13.08
C LEU A 15 -7.80 -12.19 12.67
N ALA A 16 -7.30 -12.98 13.63
CA ALA A 16 -6.78 -14.31 13.37
C ALA A 16 -7.88 -15.26 12.85
N ASP A 17 -9.07 -15.17 13.46
CA ASP A 17 -10.25 -15.92 13.05
C ASP A 17 -10.74 -15.48 11.66
N GLU A 18 -10.79 -14.18 11.37
CA GLU A 18 -11.17 -13.63 10.06
C GLU A 18 -10.22 -14.06 8.94
N TRP A 19 -8.92 -14.12 9.24
CA TRP A 19 -7.88 -14.48 8.26
C TRP A 19 -7.56 -15.98 8.23
N PHE A 20 -8.27 -16.79 9.02
CA PHE A 20 -8.05 -18.23 9.15
C PHE A 20 -6.60 -18.61 9.49
N VAL A 21 -5.95 -17.82 10.36
CA VAL A 21 -4.57 -18.04 10.84
C VAL A 21 -4.55 -18.29 12.34
N SER A 22 -3.51 -18.94 12.83
CA SER A 22 -3.37 -19.14 14.28
C SER A 22 -3.05 -17.82 14.99
N ARG A 23 -3.55 -17.65 16.22
CA ARG A 23 -3.19 -16.50 17.08
C ARG A 23 -1.68 -16.35 17.24
N ALA A 24 -0.96 -17.47 17.39
CA ALA A 24 0.49 -17.46 17.58
C ALA A 24 1.24 -16.97 16.33
N THR A 25 0.80 -17.39 15.13
CA THR A 25 1.35 -16.90 13.85
C THR A 25 1.17 -15.40 13.76
N LEU A 26 -0.07 -14.91 13.92
CA LEU A 26 -0.35 -13.49 13.82
C LEU A 26 0.39 -12.68 14.88
N GLN A 27 0.50 -13.20 16.11
CA GLN A 27 1.27 -12.56 17.19
C GLN A 27 2.76 -12.39 16.83
N ASN A 28 3.37 -13.39 16.17
CA ASN A 28 4.75 -13.32 15.71
C ASN A 28 4.90 -12.29 14.59
N ASP A 29 3.97 -12.26 13.63
CA ASP A 29 3.98 -11.26 12.54
C ASP A 29 3.86 -9.82 13.06
N MET A 30 3.13 -9.63 14.18
CA MET A 30 2.98 -8.31 14.79
C MET A 30 4.29 -7.71 15.35
N VAL A 31 5.37 -8.49 15.47
CA VAL A 31 6.70 -7.97 15.84
C VAL A 31 7.22 -7.09 14.72
N GLU A 32 7.28 -7.61 13.49
CA GLU A 32 7.75 -6.87 12.31
C GLU A 32 6.85 -5.67 12.01
N VAL A 33 5.53 -5.83 12.15
CA VAL A 33 4.56 -4.74 11.95
C VAL A 33 4.86 -3.56 12.87
N ARG A 34 5.17 -3.82 14.15
CA ARG A 34 5.51 -2.76 15.13
C ARG A 34 6.81 -2.06 14.77
N GLU A 35 7.84 -2.81 14.38
CA GLU A 35 9.11 -2.22 13.96
C GLU A 35 8.94 -1.33 12.73
N ARG A 36 8.11 -1.74 11.78
CA ARG A 36 7.80 -0.93 10.59
C ARG A 36 7.07 0.35 10.96
N PHE A 37 6.09 0.29 11.86
CA PHE A 37 5.36 1.47 12.34
C PHE A 37 6.25 2.48 13.08
N GLN A 38 7.22 2.00 13.86
CA GLN A 38 8.14 2.89 14.58
C GLN A 38 8.94 3.80 13.62
N ARG A 39 9.24 3.37 12.39
CA ARG A 39 9.91 4.20 11.37
C ARG A 39 9.14 5.47 11.03
N TYR A 40 7.82 5.45 11.20
CA TYR A 40 6.90 6.57 10.92
C TYR A 40 6.42 7.26 12.21
N GLN A 41 7.03 6.96 13.36
CA GLN A 41 6.57 7.41 14.67
C GLN A 41 5.12 6.97 14.99
N LEU A 42 4.71 5.81 14.45
CA LEU A 42 3.43 5.19 14.76
C LEU A 42 3.62 4.17 15.88
N THR A 43 2.69 4.17 16.82
CA THR A 43 2.71 3.26 17.98
C THR A 43 1.48 2.39 17.94
N LEU A 44 1.68 1.07 18.02
CA LEU A 44 0.59 0.12 18.15
C LEU A 44 0.48 -0.32 19.61
N GLU A 45 -0.47 0.25 20.34
CA GLU A 45 -0.75 -0.14 21.72
C GLU A 45 -1.72 -1.32 21.76
N THR A 46 -1.43 -2.29 22.63
CA THR A 46 -2.32 -3.41 22.92
C THR A 46 -2.83 -3.28 24.34
N ARG A 47 -4.16 -3.19 24.51
CA ARG A 47 -4.79 -3.19 25.83
C ARG A 47 -5.47 -4.52 26.11
N PRO A 48 -5.20 -5.15 27.27
CA PRO A 48 -5.90 -6.37 27.67
C PRO A 48 -7.41 -6.19 27.57
N ARG A 49 -8.11 -7.18 27.01
CA ARG A 49 -9.58 -7.21 26.79
C ARG A 49 -10.15 -6.19 25.79
N HIS A 50 -9.39 -5.18 25.40
CA HIS A 50 -9.85 -4.12 24.49
C HIS A 50 -9.31 -4.27 23.06
N GLY A 51 -8.18 -4.95 22.90
CA GLY A 51 -7.52 -5.16 21.61
C GLY A 51 -6.43 -4.13 21.36
N MET A 52 -6.05 -4.00 20.09
CA MET A 52 -4.96 -3.15 19.63
C MET A 52 -5.49 -1.90 18.95
N LYS A 53 -4.77 -0.78 19.10
CA LYS A 53 -5.07 0.48 18.44
C LYS A 53 -3.79 1.16 17.98
N LEU A 54 -3.83 1.70 16.76
CA LEU A 54 -2.75 2.48 16.16
C LEU A 54 -2.85 3.94 16.59
N PHE A 55 -1.73 4.51 17.00
CA PHE A 55 -1.59 5.90 17.42
C PHE A 55 -0.49 6.60 16.62
N GLY A 56 -0.71 7.86 16.32
CA GLY A 56 0.23 8.72 15.59
C GLY A 56 -0.50 9.84 14.86
N SER A 57 0.26 10.70 14.20
CA SER A 57 -0.33 11.76 13.38
C SER A 57 -0.98 11.17 12.11
N GLU A 58 -2.04 11.79 11.62
CA GLU A 58 -2.66 11.39 10.35
C GLU A 58 -1.64 11.41 9.20
N VAL A 59 -0.75 12.41 9.19
CA VAL A 59 0.31 12.54 8.18
C VAL A 59 1.27 11.36 8.23
N SER A 60 1.64 10.90 9.43
CA SER A 60 2.48 9.71 9.62
C SER A 60 1.80 8.44 9.13
N ILE A 61 0.49 8.30 9.39
CA ILE A 61 -0.31 7.17 8.89
C ILE A 61 -0.33 7.19 7.36
N ARG A 62 -0.60 8.36 6.75
CA ARG A 62 -0.62 8.53 5.30
C ARG A 62 0.73 8.23 4.66
N ALA A 63 1.83 8.66 5.25
CA ALA A 63 3.18 8.36 4.78
C ALA A 63 3.45 6.84 4.81
N CYS A 64 3.18 6.19 5.94
CA CYS A 64 3.35 4.75 6.10
C CYS A 64 2.54 3.94 5.07
N LEU A 65 1.27 4.32 4.85
CA LEU A 65 0.41 3.66 3.88
C LEU A 65 0.89 3.88 2.45
N THR A 66 1.32 5.11 2.11
CA THR A 66 1.81 5.45 0.78
C THR A 66 3.06 4.64 0.43
N ASP A 67 4.01 4.54 1.36
CA ASP A 67 5.24 3.79 1.15
C ASP A 67 5.00 2.28 1.08
N LEU A 68 4.08 1.74 1.90
CA LEU A 68 3.66 0.34 1.81
C LEU A 68 3.01 0.01 0.45
N LEU A 69 2.07 0.86 0.01
CA LEU A 69 1.43 0.69 -1.30
C LEU A 69 2.46 0.74 -2.42
N TRP A 70 3.43 1.66 -2.34
CA TRP A 70 4.51 1.75 -3.29
C TRP A 70 5.33 0.45 -3.35
N GLU A 71 5.77 -0.09 -2.21
CA GLU A 71 6.52 -1.35 -2.17
C GLU A 71 5.73 -2.51 -2.80
N LEU A 72 4.45 -2.64 -2.46
CA LEU A 72 3.58 -3.68 -3.03
C LEU A 72 3.40 -3.53 -4.54
N THR A 73 3.25 -2.30 -5.05
CA THR A 73 3.14 -2.05 -6.50
C THR A 73 4.41 -2.45 -7.25
N GLN A 74 5.57 -2.29 -6.63
CA GLN A 74 6.86 -2.60 -7.23
C GLN A 74 7.16 -4.11 -7.23
N GLN A 75 6.60 -4.85 -6.26
CA GLN A 75 6.75 -6.30 -6.16
C GLN A 75 5.84 -7.07 -7.14
N GLY A 76 4.89 -6.38 -7.79
CA GLY A 76 3.90 -7.02 -8.69
C GLY A 76 2.81 -7.79 -7.93
N ASP A 77 2.91 -7.86 -6.60
CA ASP A 77 2.01 -8.54 -5.67
C ASP A 77 0.96 -7.59 -5.09
N ILE A 78 0.42 -6.65 -5.89
CA ILE A 78 -0.86 -6.07 -5.50
C ILE A 78 -1.87 -7.21 -5.58
N ALA A 79 -2.12 -7.86 -4.44
CA ALA A 79 -3.26 -8.72 -4.28
C ALA A 79 -4.47 -7.93 -4.83
N PRO A 80 -5.18 -8.46 -5.85
CA PRO A 80 -6.23 -7.74 -6.56
C PRO A 80 -7.25 -6.98 -5.69
N PRO A 81 -7.60 -7.39 -4.44
CA PRO A 81 -8.57 -6.61 -3.68
C PRO A 81 -8.02 -5.30 -3.09
N ILE A 82 -6.71 -5.11 -2.89
CA ILE A 82 -6.19 -3.82 -2.39
C ILE A 82 -6.32 -2.74 -3.46
N GLY A 83 -5.94 -3.04 -4.71
CA GLY A 83 -6.06 -2.09 -5.82
C GLY A 83 -7.51 -1.81 -6.22
N ALA A 84 -8.34 -2.85 -6.26
CA ALA A 84 -9.74 -2.74 -6.67
C ALA A 84 -10.66 -2.15 -5.59
N GLU A 85 -10.37 -2.35 -4.29
CA GLU A 85 -11.15 -1.77 -3.20
C GLU A 85 -10.61 -0.42 -2.68
N ALA A 86 -9.32 -0.10 -2.88
CA ALA A 86 -8.78 1.19 -2.46
C ALA A 86 -9.22 2.33 -3.39
N PHE A 87 -9.32 2.07 -4.70
CA PHE A 87 -9.79 3.03 -5.68
C PHE A 87 -10.55 2.31 -6.80
N ALA A 88 -11.79 2.72 -7.06
CA ALA A 88 -12.47 2.32 -8.30
C ALA A 88 -11.59 2.74 -9.49
N ALA A 89 -11.52 1.91 -10.54
CA ALA A 89 -10.69 2.17 -11.73
C ALA A 89 -10.97 3.54 -12.38
N GLU A 90 -12.12 4.13 -12.09
CA GLU A 90 -12.56 5.45 -12.55
C GLU A 90 -11.91 6.61 -11.79
N VAL A 91 -11.49 6.42 -10.54
CA VAL A 91 -10.87 7.48 -9.73
C VAL A 91 -9.52 7.88 -10.31
N PRO A 92 -8.65 6.91 -10.72
CA PRO A 92 -7.52 7.17 -11.58
C PRO A 92 -7.87 7.47 -13.03
N ALA A 93 -9.06 7.95 -13.38
CA ALA A 93 -9.31 8.60 -14.67
C ALA A 93 -9.79 10.05 -14.44
N LEU A 94 -10.55 10.27 -13.36
CA LEU A 94 -11.13 11.56 -12.99
C LEU A 94 -10.12 12.56 -12.40
N LEU A 95 -9.14 12.08 -11.64
CA LEU A 95 -8.10 12.95 -11.04
C LEU A 95 -7.00 13.39 -12.04
N GLU A 96 -6.78 12.73 -13.19
CA GLU A 96 -5.71 13.09 -14.14
C GLU A 96 -5.83 14.55 -14.59
N PRO A 97 -6.98 14.98 -15.13
CA PRO A 97 -7.11 16.34 -15.64
C PRO A 97 -6.94 17.36 -14.51
N VAL A 98 -7.49 17.09 -13.32
CA VAL A 98 -7.40 17.98 -12.15
C VAL A 98 -5.95 18.11 -11.67
N LEU A 99 -5.22 17.00 -11.60
CA LEU A 99 -3.82 16.98 -11.19
C LEU A 99 -2.94 17.70 -12.22
N GLN A 100 -3.13 17.43 -13.51
CA GLN A 100 -2.39 18.12 -14.57
C GLN A 100 -2.65 19.63 -14.56
N GLU A 101 -3.90 20.05 -14.42
CA GLU A 101 -4.27 21.46 -14.32
C GLU A 101 -3.61 22.10 -13.09
N THR A 102 -3.72 21.46 -11.93
CA THR A 102 -3.18 21.99 -10.66
C THR A 102 -1.66 22.13 -10.71
N LEU A 103 -0.94 21.11 -11.20
CA LEU A 103 0.51 21.12 -11.34
C LEU A 103 0.98 22.22 -12.31
N THR A 104 0.24 22.41 -13.41
CA THR A 104 0.55 23.44 -14.41
C THR A 104 0.31 24.84 -13.87
N ARG A 105 -0.85 25.04 -13.21
CA ARG A 105 -1.26 26.33 -12.61
C ARG A 105 -0.31 26.79 -11.51
N HIS A 106 0.20 25.86 -10.69
CA HIS A 106 1.14 26.18 -9.62
C HIS A 106 2.62 26.06 -10.04
N HIS A 107 2.90 25.89 -11.34
CA HIS A 107 4.25 25.72 -11.89
C HIS A 107 5.10 24.65 -11.18
N ILE A 108 4.45 23.61 -10.65
CA ILE A 108 5.11 22.52 -9.94
C ILE A 108 5.72 21.59 -10.98
N ARG A 109 7.03 21.70 -11.17
CA ARG A 109 7.78 20.79 -12.04
C ARG A 109 8.03 19.47 -11.34
N LEU A 110 7.43 18.40 -11.85
CA LEU A 110 7.79 17.04 -11.47
C LEU A 110 9.13 16.66 -12.11
N THR A 111 10.23 16.82 -11.38
CA THR A 111 11.57 16.38 -11.78
C THR A 111 11.83 14.93 -11.33
N GLY A 112 12.18 14.04 -12.27
CA GLY A 112 12.62 12.66 -11.98
C GLY A 112 11.53 11.62 -11.70
N ARG A 113 11.92 10.46 -11.14
CA ARG A 113 11.16 9.21 -10.87
C ARG A 113 9.69 9.37 -10.41
N ARG A 114 9.32 10.52 -9.83
CA ARG A 114 7.96 10.91 -9.46
C ARG A 114 7.02 11.16 -10.66
N ARG A 115 7.55 11.49 -11.84
CA ARG A 115 6.80 11.57 -13.10
C ARG A 115 6.34 10.17 -13.56
N ALA A 116 7.14 9.15 -13.26
CA ALA A 116 6.80 7.74 -13.46
C ALA A 116 5.93 7.15 -12.34
N LEU A 117 5.46 7.92 -11.36
CA LEU A 117 4.39 7.49 -10.45
C LEU A 117 3.01 7.87 -10.99
N CYS A 118 2.92 9.06 -11.61
CA CYS A 118 1.66 9.56 -12.15
C CYS A 118 1.23 8.84 -13.44
N LEU A 119 2.13 8.11 -14.12
CA LEU A 119 1.87 7.50 -15.43
C LEU A 119 1.57 5.99 -15.41
N PRO A 120 2.24 5.11 -14.63
CA PRO A 120 1.94 3.69 -14.62
C PRO A 120 0.83 3.31 -13.64
N VAL A 121 0.60 4.08 -12.56
CA VAL A 121 -0.62 3.95 -11.74
C VAL A 121 -1.87 4.34 -12.54
N TRP A 122 -1.72 5.20 -13.56
CA TRP A 122 -2.80 5.71 -14.41
C TRP A 122 -2.92 4.99 -15.77
N ARG A 123 -1.87 4.29 -16.23
CA ARG A 123 -1.91 3.39 -17.41
C ARG A 123 -2.25 1.95 -17.04
N GLY A 124 -3.06 1.73 -16.01
CA GLY A 124 -3.59 0.41 -15.69
C GLY A 124 -4.78 0.04 -16.57
N GLY A 125 -4.58 -0.07 -17.89
CA GLY A 125 -5.65 -0.35 -18.84
C GLY A 125 -5.14 -1.06 -20.10
N GLY A 126 -4.63 -2.28 -19.94
CA GLY A 126 -4.33 -3.15 -21.09
C GLY A 126 -3.06 -3.97 -20.91
N ALA A 127 -3.22 -5.27 -20.66
CA ALA A 127 -2.14 -6.24 -20.77
C ALA A 127 -1.53 -6.25 -22.18
N PRO A 128 -0.22 -6.48 -22.34
CA PRO A 128 0.30 -7.07 -23.56
C PRO A 128 0.78 -8.50 -23.30
N ARG A 129 0.16 -9.39 -24.08
CA ARG A 129 0.54 -10.76 -24.40
C ARG A 129 2.05 -10.97 -24.51
N GLN A 130 2.45 -12.16 -24.06
CA GLN A 130 3.67 -12.89 -24.38
C GLN A 130 4.34 -12.47 -25.71
N ARG A 131 5.64 -12.16 -25.63
CA ARG A 131 6.58 -12.48 -26.70
C ARG A 131 7.73 -13.29 -26.10
N ARG A 132 7.72 -14.59 -26.40
CA ARG A 132 8.93 -15.43 -26.45
C ARG A 132 9.92 -14.82 -27.45
N LEU A 133 11.23 -15.05 -27.23
CA LEU A 133 12.32 -15.37 -28.19
C LEU A 133 13.70 -15.17 -27.49
N PRO A 134 14.83 -15.71 -28.00
CA PRO A 134 15.28 -17.09 -27.87
C PRO A 134 16.66 -17.20 -27.17
N ALA A 135 17.17 -18.44 -27.08
CA ALA A 135 18.45 -18.84 -26.49
C ALA A 135 19.69 -18.08 -27.01
N GLY A 136 20.69 -17.88 -26.14
CA GLY A 136 22.00 -17.36 -26.54
C GLY A 136 23.04 -17.34 -25.41
N ARG A 137 23.88 -18.39 -25.40
CA ARG A 137 25.24 -18.52 -24.81
C ARG A 137 25.83 -17.34 -24.03
N PHE A 138 26.33 -17.63 -22.82
CA PHE A 138 27.62 -17.10 -22.39
C PHE A 138 28.46 -18.24 -21.79
N GLN A 139 29.53 -18.58 -22.50
CA GLN A 139 30.58 -19.51 -22.07
C GLN A 139 31.65 -18.69 -21.33
N ARG A 140 32.15 -19.30 -20.23
CA ARG A 140 33.42 -19.09 -19.53
C ARG A 140 33.67 -17.74 -18.85
#